data_AF-A0A1I1JMU3-F1
#
_entry.id   AF-A0A1I1JMU3-F1
#
_cell.length_a   1.000
_cell.length_b   1.000
_cell.length_c   1.000
_cell.angle_alpha   90.00
_cell.angle_beta   90.00
_cell.angle_gamma   90.00
#
_symmetry.space_group_name_H-M   'P 1'
#
loop_
_entity.id
_entity.type
_entity.pdbx_description
1 polymer ?
#
loop_
_entity_poly.entity_id
_entity_poly.type
_entity_poly.pdbx_seq_one_letter_code
_entity_poly.pdbx_strand_id
1 'polypeptide(L)'
;MLTPSLFYLANLLFCLAYMVRDMAWLRAITILAATSTLPYFYFQSAPLYSAIGWQTAFIIINAINLTILLLQRRPVKLDEQEQWLQSTTLRLLKPRKMLRLLRLAKTHEIPAGEPLIHQGQKLNALLLLLSGKLSVQVEGQPRATLKPGDFVGEMSFISGQLTSADVVADEPARYLEWPADALDRLYARDSEIKDALQGALGMDMASKLARQAT
;
A
#
# COMPACT_ATOMS: atom_id res chain seq x y z
N MET A 1 -19.65 14.31 48.29
CA MET A 1 -18.94 15.52 47.84
C MET A 1 -18.15 15.34 46.53
N LEU A 2 -17.88 14.12 46.05
CA LEU A 2 -17.11 13.88 44.82
C LEU A 2 -17.90 14.01 43.49
N THR A 3 -19.22 14.11 43.53
CA THR A 3 -20.07 14.05 42.33
C THR A 3 -20.05 15.31 41.44
N PRO A 4 -20.06 16.56 41.96
CA PRO A 4 -20.13 17.74 41.11
C PRO A 4 -18.79 18.05 40.42
N SER A 5 -17.67 17.82 41.09
CA SER A 5 -16.32 18.02 40.52
C SER A 5 -16.08 17.10 39.31
N LEU A 6 -16.59 15.87 39.37
CA LEU A 6 -16.54 14.91 38.27
C LEU A 6 -17.29 15.42 37.03
N PHE A 7 -18.46 16.05 37.24
CA PHE A 7 -19.26 16.62 36.17
C PHE A 7 -18.57 17.84 35.51
N TYR A 8 -17.99 18.75 36.29
CA TYR A 8 -17.24 19.88 35.73
C TYR A 8 -15.98 19.43 34.97
N LEU A 9 -15.27 18.42 35.49
CA LEU A 9 -14.13 17.82 34.81
C LEU A 9 -14.54 17.20 33.47
N ALA A 10 -15.66 16.48 33.43
CA ALA A 10 -16.19 15.90 32.19
C ALA A 10 -16.51 16.97 31.14
N ASN A 11 -17.15 18.08 31.56
CA ASN A 11 -17.45 19.19 30.66
C ASN A 11 -16.19 19.89 30.15
N LEU A 12 -15.14 20.03 30.98
CA LEU A 12 -13.84 20.52 30.53
C LEU A 12 -13.24 19.61 29.46
N LEU A 13 -13.32 18.28 29.64
CA LEU A 13 -12.86 17.31 28.64
C LEU A 13 -13.65 17.43 27.34
N PHE A 14 -14.95 17.68 27.38
CA PHE A 14 -15.75 17.98 26.18
C PHE A 14 -15.25 19.24 25.46
N CYS A 15 -14.98 20.33 26.18
CA CYS A 15 -14.41 21.54 25.60
C CYS A 15 -13.05 21.27 24.93
N LEU A 16 -12.17 20.54 25.61
CA LEU A 16 -10.86 20.16 25.06
C LEU A 16 -10.98 19.27 23.82
N ALA A 17 -11.95 18.35 23.81
CA ALA A 17 -12.25 17.51 22.64
C ALA A 17 -12.50 18.36 21.38
N TYR A 18 -13.28 19.44 21.48
CA TYR A 18 -13.57 20.33 20.35
C TYR A 18 -12.37 21.15 19.84
N MET A 19 -11.28 21.26 20.62
CA MET A 19 -10.04 21.90 20.18
C MET A 19 -9.15 20.94 19.38
N VAL A 20 -9.34 19.63 19.52
CA VAL A 20 -8.50 18.63 18.88
C VAL A 20 -8.88 18.46 17.41
N ARG A 21 -7.89 18.60 16.53
CA ARG A 21 -8.07 18.44 15.07
C ARG A 21 -8.04 16.98 14.61
N ASP A 22 -7.39 16.10 15.35
CA ASP A 22 -7.36 14.67 15.03
C ASP A 22 -8.68 13.99 15.42
N MET A 23 -9.35 13.42 14.42
CA MET A 23 -10.66 12.79 14.58
C MET A 23 -10.64 11.59 15.56
N ALA A 24 -9.52 10.85 15.69
CA ALA A 24 -9.45 9.71 16.61
C ALA A 24 -9.37 10.20 18.06
N TRP A 25 -8.55 11.21 18.31
CA TRP A 25 -8.44 11.82 19.63
C TRP A 25 -9.73 12.50 20.08
N LEU A 26 -10.44 13.20 19.16
CA LEU A 26 -11.77 13.73 19.44
C LEU A 26 -12.72 12.64 19.95
N ARG A 27 -12.78 11.49 19.27
CA ARG A 27 -13.65 10.37 19.69
C ARG A 27 -13.21 9.77 21.03
N ALA A 28 -11.91 9.57 21.23
CA ALA A 28 -11.40 9.01 22.48
C ALA A 28 -11.70 9.91 23.70
N ILE A 29 -11.46 11.22 23.57
CA ILE A 29 -11.69 12.20 24.66
C ILE A 29 -13.18 12.33 24.95
N THR A 30 -14.04 12.38 23.92
CA THR A 30 -15.50 12.47 24.12
C THR A 30 -16.10 11.21 24.76
N ILE A 31 -15.57 10.02 24.48
CA ILE A 31 -15.95 8.77 25.16
C ILE A 31 -15.55 8.83 26.64
N LEU A 32 -14.31 9.23 26.94
CA LEU A 32 -13.83 9.37 28.31
C LEU A 32 -14.67 10.38 29.10
N ALA A 33 -14.94 11.55 28.51
CA ALA A 33 -15.78 12.60 29.09
C ALA A 33 -17.19 12.08 29.38
N ALA A 34 -17.87 11.49 28.38
CA ALA A 34 -19.22 10.95 28.55
C ALA A 34 -19.28 9.87 29.63
N THR A 35 -18.29 8.97 29.68
CA THR A 35 -18.21 7.91 30.69
C THR A 35 -18.07 8.49 32.09
N SER A 36 -17.25 9.53 32.25
CA SER A 36 -17.08 10.21 33.54
C SER A 36 -18.32 10.95 34.06
N THR A 37 -19.32 11.24 33.20
CA THR A 37 -20.60 11.81 33.65
C THR A 37 -21.58 10.78 34.23
N LEU A 38 -21.44 9.50 33.89
CA LEU A 38 -22.39 8.46 34.28
C LEU A 38 -22.54 8.30 35.81
N PRO A 39 -21.46 8.30 36.62
CA PRO A 39 -21.59 8.24 38.08
C PRO A 39 -22.38 9.43 38.64
N TYR A 40 -22.20 10.62 38.08
CA TYR A 40 -22.93 11.81 38.52
C TYR A 40 -24.45 11.65 38.32
N PHE A 41 -24.89 11.07 37.21
CA PHE A 41 -26.32 10.85 36.94
C PHE A 41 -26.93 9.68 37.73
N TYR A 42 -26.13 8.67 38.05
CA TYR A 42 -26.58 7.49 38.81
C TYR A 42 -26.71 7.78 40.30
N PHE A 43 -25.76 8.48 40.92
CA PHE A 43 -25.74 8.76 42.36
C PHE A 43 -26.58 9.98 42.80
N GLN A 44 -27.47 10.48 41.95
CA GLN A 44 -28.45 11.49 42.35
C GLN A 44 -29.49 10.88 43.29
N SER A 45 -30.14 11.72 44.12
CA SER A 45 -31.26 11.30 44.98
C SER A 45 -32.40 10.66 44.19
N ALA A 46 -32.62 11.11 42.96
CA ALA A 46 -33.40 10.41 41.94
C ALA A 46 -32.52 10.19 40.70
N PRO A 47 -32.13 8.94 40.38
CA PRO A 47 -31.26 8.65 39.23
C PRO A 47 -31.86 9.16 37.92
N LEU A 48 -31.03 9.84 37.12
CA LEU A 48 -31.44 10.43 35.85
C LEU A 48 -31.29 9.42 34.70
N TYR A 49 -32.17 8.41 34.66
CA TYR A 49 -32.11 7.33 33.67
C TYR A 49 -32.15 7.80 32.21
N SER A 50 -32.90 8.88 31.92
CA SER A 50 -32.93 9.48 30.58
C SER A 50 -31.55 9.99 30.15
N ALA A 51 -30.84 10.70 31.03
CA ALA A 51 -29.50 11.21 30.76
C ALA A 51 -28.48 10.07 30.60
N ILE A 52 -28.59 9.03 31.44
CA ILE A 52 -27.76 7.81 31.33
C ILE A 52 -27.99 7.13 29.98
N GLY A 53 -29.24 7.00 29.53
CA GLY A 53 -29.59 6.40 28.24
C GLY A 53 -28.95 7.14 27.07
N TRP A 54 -29.09 8.47 27.03
CA TRP A 54 -28.50 9.30 25.99
C TRP A 54 -26.96 9.29 26.00
N GLN A 55 -26.33 9.35 27.17
CA GLN A 55 -24.86 9.23 27.26
C GLN A 55 -24.35 7.86 26.83
N THR A 56 -25.08 6.79 27.17
CA THR A 56 -24.75 5.44 26.72
C THR A 56 -24.81 5.32 25.21
N ALA A 57 -25.86 5.84 24.57
CA ALA A 57 -25.98 5.87 23.11
C ALA A 57 -24.84 6.67 22.47
N PHE A 58 -24.51 7.85 23.03
CA PHE A 58 -23.40 8.67 22.56
C PHE A 58 -22.04 7.93 22.65
N ILE A 59 -21.78 7.23 23.76
CA ILE A 59 -20.56 6.42 23.93
C ILE A 59 -20.49 5.32 22.88
N ILE A 60 -21.59 4.59 22.65
CA ILE A 60 -21.63 3.50 21.66
C ILE A 60 -21.31 4.02 20.25
N ILE A 61 -21.96 5.11 19.83
CA ILE A 61 -21.73 5.70 18.50
C ILE A 61 -20.28 6.14 18.35
N ASN A 62 -19.72 6.84 19.34
CA ASN A 62 -18.34 7.30 19.28
C ASN A 62 -17.34 6.14 19.35
N ALA A 63 -17.63 5.06 20.08
CA ALA A 63 -16.80 3.85 20.16
C ALA A 63 -16.78 3.09 18.83
N ILE A 64 -17.92 2.96 18.14
CA ILE A 64 -18.00 2.38 16.80
C ILE A 64 -17.16 3.22 15.83
N ASN A 65 -17.36 4.53 15.81
CA ASN A 65 -16.62 5.44 14.93
C ASN A 65 -15.10 5.42 15.20
N LEU A 66 -14.69 5.39 16.47
CA LEU A 66 -13.30 5.25 16.86
C LEU A 66 -12.73 3.91 16.38
N THR A 67 -13.48 2.82 16.58
CA THR A 67 -13.06 1.48 16.14
C THR A 67 -12.89 1.43 14.62
N ILE A 68 -13.86 1.94 13.85
CA ILE A 68 -13.77 2.02 12.39
C ILE A 68 -12.52 2.81 11.98
N LEU A 69 -12.29 3.98 12.57
CA LEU A 69 -11.14 4.83 12.24
C LEU A 69 -9.81 4.14 12.59
N LEU A 70 -9.72 3.48 13.74
CA LEU A 70 -8.52 2.74 14.15
C LEU A 70 -8.27 1.53 13.24
N LEU A 71 -9.31 0.80 12.85
CA LEU A 71 -9.19 -0.29 11.88
C LEU A 71 -8.75 0.24 10.51
N GLN A 72 -9.25 1.39 10.07
CA GLN A 72 -8.80 2.05 8.84
C GLN A 72 -7.35 2.55 8.93
N ARG A 73 -6.84 2.87 10.12
CA ARG A 73 -5.45 3.27 10.37
C ARG A 73 -4.48 2.09 10.52
N ARG A 74 -4.96 0.84 10.67
CA ARG A 74 -4.08 -0.31 10.83
C ARG A 74 -3.12 -0.45 9.63
N PRO A 75 -1.80 -0.53 9.87
CA PRO A 75 -0.84 -0.80 8.82
C PRO A 75 -1.10 -2.19 8.23
N VAL A 76 -0.95 -2.31 6.91
CA VAL A 76 -1.10 -3.61 6.27
C VAL A 76 0.14 -4.44 6.58
N LYS A 77 -0.04 -5.66 7.07
CA LYS A 77 1.06 -6.62 7.21
C LYS A 77 1.42 -7.10 5.80
N LEU A 78 2.65 -6.82 5.39
CA LEU A 78 3.23 -7.32 4.16
C LEU A 78 3.97 -8.62 4.45
N ASP A 79 3.91 -9.60 3.56
CA ASP A 79 4.79 -10.77 3.63
C ASP A 79 6.25 -10.43 3.30
N GLU A 80 7.18 -11.38 3.42
CA GLU A 80 8.61 -11.12 3.19
C GLU A 80 8.92 -10.64 1.76
N GLN A 81 8.26 -11.23 0.75
CA GLN A 81 8.47 -10.87 -0.66
C GLN A 81 7.89 -9.49 -0.96
N GLU A 82 6.70 -9.19 -0.43
CA GLU A 82 6.04 -7.90 -0.53
C GLU A 82 6.84 -6.79 0.18
N GLN A 83 7.39 -7.06 1.36
CA GLN A 83 8.28 -6.13 2.07
C GLN A 83 9.56 -5.83 1.29
N TRP A 84 10.17 -6.86 0.71
CA TRP A 84 11.34 -6.69 -0.14
C TRP A 84 11.01 -5.87 -1.38
N LEU A 85 9.91 -6.17 -2.08
CA LEU A 85 9.46 -5.39 -3.24
C LEU A 85 9.18 -3.93 -2.89
N GLN A 86 8.50 -3.68 -1.77
CA GLN A 86 8.23 -2.33 -1.29
C GLN A 86 9.52 -1.57 -0.99
N SER A 87 10.48 -2.21 -0.34
CA SER A 87 11.73 -1.57 0.09
C SER A 87 12.79 -1.49 -1.00
N THR A 88 12.59 -2.10 -2.18
CA THR A 88 13.56 -2.09 -3.29
C THR A 88 13.00 -1.40 -4.53
N THR A 89 11.97 -1.98 -5.13
CA THR A 89 11.49 -1.63 -6.48
C THR A 89 10.31 -0.66 -6.43
N LEU A 90 9.34 -0.93 -5.55
CA LEU A 90 8.06 -0.24 -5.48
C LEU A 90 8.00 0.78 -4.32
N ARG A 91 9.15 1.40 -4.00
CA ARG A 91 9.31 2.34 -2.86
C ARG A 91 8.39 3.55 -2.92
N LEU A 92 8.01 3.96 -4.14
CA LEU A 92 7.12 5.09 -4.37
C LEU A 92 5.64 4.76 -4.07
N LEU A 93 5.27 3.48 -3.92
CA LEU A 93 3.90 3.06 -3.64
C LEU A 93 3.65 2.88 -2.14
N LYS A 94 2.57 3.49 -1.65
CA LYS A 94 2.03 3.18 -0.32
C LYS A 94 1.65 1.69 -0.26
N PRO A 95 1.80 1.00 0.90
CA PRO A 95 1.60 -0.45 1.00
C PRO A 95 0.26 -0.92 0.41
N ARG A 96 -0.83 -0.22 0.71
CA ARG A 96 -2.17 -0.56 0.18
C ARG A 96 -2.27 -0.47 -1.35
N LYS A 97 -1.59 0.52 -1.96
CA LYS A 97 -1.58 0.71 -3.41
C LYS A 97 -0.69 -0.32 -4.09
N MET A 98 0.47 -0.61 -3.49
CA MET A 98 1.34 -1.71 -3.92
C MET A 98 0.57 -3.04 -3.93
N LEU A 99 -0.12 -3.39 -2.85
CA LEU A 99 -0.92 -4.62 -2.79
C LEU A 99 -2.04 -4.67 -3.84
N ARG A 100 -2.66 -3.53 -4.17
CA ARG A 100 -3.65 -3.47 -5.26
C ARG A 100 -3.00 -3.73 -6.62
N LEU A 101 -1.78 -3.24 -6.84
CA LEU A 101 -0.98 -3.53 -8.03
C LEU A 101 -0.58 -5.01 -8.08
N LEU A 102 -0.04 -5.56 -6.99
CA LEU A 102 0.40 -6.96 -6.90
C LEU A 102 -0.75 -7.96 -7.14
N ARG A 103 -1.98 -7.63 -6.71
CA ARG A 103 -3.16 -8.46 -6.96
C ARG A 103 -3.52 -8.65 -8.44
N LEU A 104 -3.03 -7.77 -9.33
CA LEU A 104 -3.21 -7.91 -10.77
C LEU A 104 -2.07 -8.67 -11.44
N ALA A 105 -0.97 -8.91 -10.71
CA ALA A 105 0.19 -9.62 -11.21
C ALA A 105 -0.05 -11.13 -11.17
N LYS A 106 0.50 -11.85 -12.13
CA LYS A 106 0.65 -13.30 -12.10
C LYS A 106 2.11 -13.65 -11.84
N THR A 107 2.34 -14.64 -11.00
CA THR A 107 3.69 -15.14 -10.74
C THR A 107 3.97 -16.31 -11.66
N HIS A 108 5.15 -16.28 -12.28
CA HIS A 108 5.62 -17.30 -13.20
C HIS A 108 7.02 -17.76 -12.81
N GLU A 109 7.36 -18.98 -13.21
CA GLU A 109 8.70 -19.56 -13.08
C GLU A 109 9.22 -19.89 -14.47
N ILE A 110 10.53 -19.75 -14.66
CA ILE A 110 11.20 -20.05 -15.93
C ILE A 110 12.49 -20.85 -15.66
N PRO A 111 12.69 -22.00 -16.32
CA PRO A 111 13.92 -22.78 -16.23
C PRO A 111 15.14 -22.03 -16.79
N ALA A 112 16.34 -22.44 -16.38
CA ALA A 112 17.58 -21.95 -16.98
C ALA A 112 17.67 -22.30 -18.47
N GLY A 113 18.19 -21.38 -19.27
CA GLY A 113 18.35 -21.50 -20.71
C GLY A 113 17.11 -21.16 -21.54
N GLU A 114 15.94 -21.01 -20.90
CA GLU A 114 14.69 -20.67 -21.60
C GLU A 114 14.61 -19.15 -21.90
N PRO A 115 14.15 -18.75 -23.09
CA PRO A 115 13.93 -17.35 -23.44
C PRO A 115 12.63 -16.85 -22.80
N LEU A 116 12.73 -15.78 -22.01
CA LEU A 116 11.58 -15.06 -21.44
C LEU A 116 10.97 -14.10 -22.47
N ILE A 117 11.81 -13.41 -23.23
CA ILE A 117 11.41 -12.48 -24.29
C ILE A 117 12.23 -12.80 -25.54
N HIS A 118 11.58 -12.80 -26.69
CA HIS A 118 12.25 -12.79 -27.98
C HIS A 118 12.33 -11.38 -28.56
N GLN A 119 13.43 -11.06 -29.24
CA GLN A 119 13.62 -9.81 -29.97
C GLN A 119 12.57 -9.68 -31.11
N GLY A 120 12.11 -8.44 -31.34
CA GLY A 120 11.21 -8.11 -32.45
C GLY A 120 9.75 -8.49 -32.21
N GLN A 121 9.37 -8.83 -30.98
CA GLN A 121 8.00 -9.19 -30.61
C GLN A 121 7.31 -8.05 -29.87
N LYS A 122 5.97 -8.05 -29.92
CA LYS A 122 5.17 -7.11 -29.13
C LYS A 122 4.99 -7.67 -27.73
N LEU A 123 5.53 -6.98 -26.73
CA LEU A 123 5.32 -7.33 -25.33
C LEU A 123 4.09 -6.59 -24.78
N ASN A 124 3.00 -7.34 -24.56
CA ASN A 124 1.73 -6.79 -24.02
C ASN A 124 1.63 -6.98 -22.49
N ALA A 125 2.75 -6.93 -21.79
CA ALA A 125 2.81 -7.05 -20.34
C ALA A 125 4.02 -6.30 -19.78
N LEU A 126 3.93 -5.91 -18.52
CA LEU A 126 5.07 -5.46 -17.74
C LEU A 126 5.57 -6.63 -16.90
N LEU A 127 6.88 -6.88 -16.89
CA LEU A 127 7.48 -7.96 -16.15
C LEU A 127 8.42 -7.44 -15.06
N LEU A 128 8.52 -8.13 -13.92
CA LEU A 128 9.45 -7.81 -12.84
C LEU A 128 10.11 -9.08 -12.29
N LEU A 129 11.44 -9.11 -12.25
CA LEU A 129 12.20 -10.27 -11.77
C LEU A 129 12.15 -10.36 -10.23
N LEU A 130 11.68 -11.49 -9.69
CA LEU A 130 11.60 -11.75 -8.24
C LEU A 130 12.82 -12.49 -7.69
N SER A 131 13.34 -13.45 -8.45
CA SER A 131 14.51 -14.26 -8.08
C SER A 131 15.16 -14.86 -9.33
N GLY A 132 16.42 -15.25 -9.21
CA GLY A 132 17.22 -15.74 -10.32
C GLY A 132 17.98 -14.62 -11.04
N LYS A 133 18.49 -14.94 -12.22
CA LYS A 133 19.31 -14.05 -13.04
C LYS A 133 18.92 -14.22 -14.50
N LEU A 134 18.74 -13.10 -15.21
CA LEU A 134 18.48 -13.10 -16.64
C LEU A 134 19.57 -12.32 -17.38
N SER A 135 19.84 -12.70 -18.63
CA SER A 135 20.71 -11.94 -19.54
C SER A 135 19.88 -11.32 -20.65
N VAL A 136 20.17 -10.04 -20.93
CA VAL A 136 19.67 -9.34 -22.12
C VAL A 136 20.67 -9.58 -23.23
N GLN A 137 20.23 -10.21 -24.32
CA GLN A 137 21.08 -10.62 -25.43
C GLN A 137 20.67 -9.89 -26.72
N VAL A 138 21.65 -9.35 -27.43
CA VAL A 138 21.45 -8.73 -28.75
C VAL A 138 22.33 -9.48 -29.72
N GLU A 139 21.75 -10.02 -30.80
CA GLU A 139 22.45 -10.86 -31.77
C GLU A 139 23.11 -12.09 -31.08
N GLY A 140 22.45 -12.67 -30.08
CA GLY A 140 22.94 -13.82 -29.32
C GLY A 140 24.11 -13.53 -28.36
N GLN A 141 24.53 -12.27 -28.23
CA GLN A 141 25.61 -11.87 -27.31
C GLN A 141 25.02 -11.19 -26.08
N PRO A 142 25.41 -11.59 -24.85
CA PRO A 142 24.95 -10.95 -23.62
C PRO A 142 25.48 -9.50 -23.55
N ARG A 143 24.55 -8.54 -23.44
CA ARG A 143 24.85 -7.10 -23.34
C ARG A 143 24.59 -6.55 -21.94
N ALA A 144 23.68 -7.16 -21.21
CA ALA A 144 23.37 -6.75 -19.84
C ALA A 144 22.86 -7.93 -19.02
N THR A 145 22.91 -7.78 -17.70
CA THR A 145 22.34 -8.73 -16.76
C THR A 145 21.23 -8.04 -15.97
N LEU A 146 20.13 -8.76 -15.78
CA LEU A 146 19.01 -8.39 -14.93
C LEU A 146 19.09 -9.17 -13.62
N LYS A 147 18.82 -8.48 -12.52
CA LYS A 147 18.85 -9.00 -11.15
C LYS A 147 17.48 -8.85 -10.50
N PRO A 148 17.20 -9.57 -9.39
CA PRO A 148 15.94 -9.41 -8.68
C PRO A 148 15.65 -7.95 -8.34
N GLY A 149 14.45 -7.49 -8.69
CA GLY A 149 13.99 -6.12 -8.55
C GLY A 149 14.11 -5.28 -9.83
N ASP A 150 14.76 -5.80 -10.88
CA ASP A 150 14.75 -5.16 -12.19
C ASP A 150 13.46 -5.48 -12.94
N PHE A 151 12.90 -4.49 -13.63
CA PHE A 151 11.85 -4.75 -14.61
C PHE A 151 12.42 -5.45 -15.84
N VAL A 152 11.57 -6.10 -16.62
CA VAL A 152 11.98 -6.77 -17.87
C VAL A 152 11.07 -6.32 -19.00
N GLY A 153 11.67 -5.90 -20.12
CA GLY A 153 10.94 -5.42 -21.28
C GLY A 153 10.26 -4.06 -21.08
N GLU A 154 10.64 -3.31 -20.05
CA GLU A 154 10.06 -2.02 -19.68
C GLU A 154 10.15 -0.99 -20.80
N MET A 155 11.23 -1.01 -21.58
CA MET A 155 11.42 -0.08 -22.70
C MET A 155 10.35 -0.28 -23.78
N SER A 156 10.05 -1.55 -24.12
CA SER A 156 9.00 -1.89 -25.09
C SER A 156 7.62 -1.53 -24.53
N PHE A 157 7.38 -1.83 -23.25
CA PHE A 157 6.12 -1.49 -22.59
C PHE A 157 5.83 0.02 -22.58
N ILE A 158 6.83 0.86 -22.25
CA ILE A 158 6.67 2.32 -22.18
C ILE A 158 6.57 2.94 -23.58
N SER A 159 7.45 2.53 -24.50
CA SER A 159 7.51 3.12 -25.85
C SER A 159 6.41 2.61 -26.79
N GLY A 160 5.81 1.46 -26.48
CA GLY A 160 4.89 0.74 -27.37
C GLY A 160 5.59 0.09 -28.59
N GLN A 161 6.93 0.15 -28.65
CA GLN A 161 7.71 -0.45 -29.73
C GLN A 161 7.94 -1.94 -29.50
N LEU A 162 8.42 -2.65 -30.54
CA LEU A 162 8.82 -4.05 -30.42
C LEU A 162 10.02 -4.20 -29.47
N THR A 163 10.17 -5.39 -28.88
CA THR A 163 11.30 -5.72 -28.01
C THR A 163 12.63 -5.60 -28.77
N SER A 164 13.61 -4.94 -28.17
CA SER A 164 14.89 -4.62 -28.81
C SER A 164 15.95 -5.72 -28.66
N ALA A 165 15.71 -6.70 -27.79
CA ALA A 165 16.67 -7.73 -27.42
C ALA A 165 15.93 -8.98 -26.94
N ASP A 166 16.61 -10.12 -27.01
CA ASP A 166 16.18 -11.33 -26.32
C ASP A 166 16.47 -11.19 -24.82
N VAL A 167 15.67 -11.84 -23.99
CA VAL A 167 15.95 -11.99 -22.56
C VAL A 167 15.88 -13.47 -22.21
N VAL A 168 16.98 -14.01 -21.69
CA VAL A 168 17.13 -15.45 -21.42
C VAL A 168 17.43 -15.67 -19.94
N ALA A 169 16.89 -16.73 -19.37
CA ALA A 169 17.20 -17.11 -17.99
C ALA A 169 18.59 -17.75 -17.90
N ASP A 170 19.51 -17.13 -17.15
CA ASP A 170 20.84 -17.69 -16.90
C ASP A 170 20.78 -18.83 -15.86
N GLU A 171 19.79 -18.76 -14.96
CA GLU A 171 19.48 -19.75 -13.92
C GLU A 171 17.95 -19.81 -13.71
N PRO A 172 17.41 -20.82 -12.99
CA PRO A 172 15.98 -20.87 -12.72
C PRO A 172 15.50 -19.58 -12.03
N ALA A 173 14.48 -18.95 -12.59
CA ALA A 173 14.03 -17.63 -12.19
C ALA A 173 12.53 -17.58 -11.93
N ARG A 174 12.11 -16.61 -11.11
CA ARG A 174 10.70 -16.30 -10.85
C ARG A 174 10.44 -14.84 -11.18
N TYR A 175 9.30 -14.54 -11.79
CA TYR A 175 8.94 -13.18 -12.17
C TYR A 175 7.46 -12.90 -11.98
N LEU A 176 7.11 -11.63 -11.85
CA LEU A 176 5.74 -11.14 -11.92
C LEU A 176 5.44 -10.66 -13.34
N GLU A 177 4.24 -10.94 -13.82
CA GLU A 177 3.68 -10.43 -15.06
C GLU A 177 2.40 -9.63 -14.77
N TRP A 178 2.37 -8.38 -15.20
CA TRP A 178 1.14 -7.59 -15.27
C TRP A 178 0.69 -7.45 -16.73
N PRO A 179 -0.45 -8.03 -17.12
CA PRO A 179 -1.04 -7.79 -18.43
C PRO A 179 -1.31 -6.29 -18.64
N ALA A 180 -1.01 -5.78 -19.84
CA ALA A 180 -1.16 -4.36 -20.16
C ALA A 180 -2.60 -3.85 -19.95
N ASP A 181 -3.60 -4.64 -20.36
CA ASP A 181 -5.01 -4.30 -20.21
C ASP A 181 -5.45 -4.21 -18.73
N ALA A 182 -4.85 -5.02 -17.85
CA ALA A 182 -5.09 -4.96 -16.41
C ALA A 182 -4.49 -3.69 -15.79
N LEU A 183 -3.28 -3.30 -16.22
CA LEU A 183 -2.64 -2.05 -15.80
C LEU A 183 -3.42 -0.83 -16.29
N ASP A 184 -3.86 -0.82 -17.55
CA ASP A 184 -4.65 0.29 -18.12
C ASP A 184 -5.94 0.52 -17.34
N ARG A 185 -6.65 -0.55 -16.99
CA ARG A 185 -7.85 -0.47 -16.13
C ARG A 185 -7.53 0.04 -14.72
N LEU A 186 -6.37 -0.28 -14.16
CA LEU A 186 -5.94 0.21 -12.86
C LEU A 186 -5.57 1.70 -12.93
N TYR A 187 -4.82 2.10 -13.95
CA TYR A 187 -4.40 3.49 -14.17
C TYR A 187 -5.59 4.42 -14.38
N ALA A 188 -6.63 3.97 -15.10
CA ALA A 188 -7.86 4.74 -15.26
C ALA A 188 -8.60 5.01 -13.93
N ARG A 189 -8.36 4.20 -12.90
CA ARG A 189 -9.01 4.31 -11.57
C ARG A 189 -8.15 4.99 -10.51
N ASP A 190 -6.83 4.96 -10.66
CA ASP A 190 -5.87 5.44 -9.64
C ASP A 190 -4.62 6.01 -10.32
N SER A 191 -4.64 7.31 -10.64
CA SER A 191 -3.54 7.99 -11.33
C SER A 191 -2.24 8.00 -10.52
N GLU A 192 -2.32 8.05 -9.18
CA GLU A 192 -1.14 7.97 -8.34
C GLU A 192 -0.39 6.62 -8.48
N ILE A 193 -1.10 5.51 -8.75
CA ILE A 193 -0.42 4.23 -9.02
C ILE A 193 0.34 4.31 -10.34
N LYS A 194 -0.27 4.93 -11.36
CA LYS A 194 0.37 5.15 -12.65
C LYS A 194 1.65 5.97 -12.49
N ASP A 195 1.55 7.11 -11.81
CA ASP A 195 2.68 8.03 -11.61
C ASP A 195 3.81 7.36 -10.83
N ALA A 196 3.48 6.63 -9.76
CA ALA A 196 4.46 5.92 -8.95
C ALA A 196 5.12 4.76 -9.72
N LEU A 197 4.37 4.01 -10.54
CA LEU A 197 4.92 2.92 -11.34
C LEU A 197 5.80 3.45 -12.48
N GLN A 198 5.38 4.53 -13.16
CA GLN A 198 6.23 5.20 -14.16
C GLN A 198 7.52 5.76 -13.53
N GLY A 199 7.44 6.31 -12.32
CA GLY A 199 8.62 6.73 -11.56
C GLY A 199 9.54 5.56 -11.21
N ALA A 200 8.98 4.41 -10.81
CA ALA A 200 9.76 3.20 -10.53
C ALA A 200 10.48 2.67 -11.78
N LEU A 201 9.79 2.64 -12.93
CA LEU A 201 10.38 2.24 -14.21
C LEU A 201 11.53 3.18 -14.62
N GLY A 202 11.35 4.49 -14.45
CA GLY A 202 12.39 5.47 -14.74
C GLY A 202 13.65 5.28 -13.89
N MET A 203 13.50 5.03 -12.58
CA MET A 203 14.62 4.75 -11.69
C MET A 203 15.32 3.42 -12.03
N ASP A 204 14.56 2.40 -12.41
CA ASP A 204 15.10 1.10 -12.85
C ASP A 204 15.95 1.24 -14.12
N MET A 205 15.42 1.90 -15.15
CA MET A 205 16.16 2.19 -16.38
C MET A 205 17.45 2.98 -16.11
N ALA A 206 17.38 4.02 -15.29
CA ALA A 206 18.55 4.80 -14.91
C ALA A 206 19.62 3.93 -14.20
N SER A 207 19.18 3.05 -13.30
CA SER A 207 20.05 2.12 -12.59
C SER A 207 20.71 1.11 -13.54
N LYS A 208 19.98 0.59 -14.53
CA LYS A 208 20.52 -0.31 -15.56
C LYS A 208 21.56 0.37 -16.44
N LEU A 209 21.30 1.59 -16.88
CA LEU A 209 22.26 2.37 -17.68
C LEU A 209 23.55 2.63 -16.91
N ALA A 210 23.46 3.00 -15.63
CA ALA A 210 24.63 3.19 -14.78
C ALA A 210 25.47 1.91 -14.63
N ARG A 211 24.83 0.73 -14.57
CA ARG A 211 25.50 -0.57 -14.50
C ARG A 211 26.20 -0.99 -15.81
N GLN A 212 25.77 -0.47 -16.96
CA GLN A 212 26.40 -0.75 -18.26
C GLN A 212 27.61 0.17 -18.53
N ALA A 213 27.66 1.33 -17.89
CA ALA A 213 28.76 2.29 -18.05
C ALA A 213 29.98 1.98 -17.15
N THR A 214 29.89 0.96 -16.29
CA THR A 214 30.94 0.52 -15.36
C THR A 214 31.53 -0.79 -15.85
#